data_AF-A0A3C1PKV9-F1
#
_entry.id   AF-A0A3C1PKV9-F1
#
_cell.length_a   1.000
_cell.length_b   1.000
_cell.length_c   1.000
_cell.angle_alpha   90.00
_cell.angle_beta   90.00
_cell.angle_gamma   90.00
#
_symmetry.space_group_name_H-M   'P 1'
#
loop_
_entity.id
_entity.type
_entity.pdbx_description
1 polymer ?
#
loop_
_entity_poly.entity_id
_entity_poly.type
_entity_poly.pdbx_seq_one_letter_code
_entity_poly.pdbx_strand_id
1 'polypeptide(L)' 'VYKNAKVSWSPDFIDVSDDGTMAYTYGKYEWQVTDSAGTVSISKGIFHTVWKKQADGSWKYVWD' A
#
# COMPACT_ATOMS: atom_id res chain seq x y z
N VAL A 1 -8.27 -14.57 11.14
CA VAL A 1 -8.42 -14.68 9.67
C VAL A 1 -7.10 -14.42 8.92
N TYR A 2 -6.16 -13.60 9.42
CA TYR A 2 -4.95 -13.22 8.67
C TYR A 2 -3.60 -13.69 9.26
N LYS A 3 -3.58 -14.67 10.18
CA LYS A 3 -2.32 -15.09 10.87
C LYS A 3 -1.21 -15.56 9.91
N ASN A 4 -1.57 -16.01 8.70
CA ASN A 4 -0.64 -16.47 7.66
C ASN A 4 -0.73 -15.65 6.37
N ALA A 5 -1.14 -14.38 6.45
CA ALA A 5 -1.15 -13.48 5.31
C ALA A 5 0.24 -12.87 5.10
N LYS A 6 0.72 -12.92 3.85
CA LYS A 6 1.90 -12.19 3.39
C LYS A 6 1.48 -11.26 2.25
N VAL A 7 1.94 -10.02 2.28
CA VAL A 7 1.73 -9.08 1.19
C VAL A 7 3.09 -8.66 0.62
N SER A 8 3.22 -8.72 -0.69
CA SER A 8 4.33 -8.14 -1.44
C SER A 8 3.79 -6.99 -2.27
N TRP A 9 4.34 -5.79 -2.06
CA TRP A 9 3.94 -4.59 -2.78
C TRP A 9 5.13 -3.63 -2.86
N SER A 10 5.14 -2.81 -3.90
CA SER A 10 6.03 -1.67 -4.05
C SER A 10 5.33 -0.61 -4.89
N PRO A 11 5.52 0.69 -4.60
CA PRO A 11 5.07 1.73 -5.50
C PRO A 11 5.72 1.58 -6.87
N ASP A 12 4.89 1.49 -7.90
CA ASP A 12 5.33 1.60 -9.29
C ASP A 12 5.57 3.08 -9.64
N PHE A 13 4.87 3.97 -8.95
CA PHE A 13 4.96 5.42 -9.13
C PHE A 13 4.75 6.17 -7.82
N ILE A 14 5.47 7.29 -7.70
CA ILE A 14 5.40 8.24 -6.57
C ILE A 14 5.50 9.64 -7.15
N ASP A 15 4.63 10.54 -6.68
CA ASP A 15 4.71 11.95 -7.02
C ASP A 15 4.25 12.84 -5.86
N VAL A 16 4.78 14.06 -5.84
CA VAL A 16 4.56 15.06 -4.78
C VAL A 16 4.07 16.33 -5.47
N SER A 17 3.02 16.95 -4.91
CA SER A 17 2.50 18.21 -5.44
C SER A 17 3.57 19.30 -5.46
N ASP A 18 3.44 20.28 -6.37
CA ASP A 18 4.39 21.39 -6.52
C ASP A 18 4.61 22.19 -5.22
N ASP A 19 3.59 22.28 -4.36
CA ASP A 19 3.66 22.96 -3.06
C ASP A 19 4.28 22.09 -1.94
N GLY A 20 4.57 20.81 -2.23
CA GLY A 20 5.19 19.87 -1.29
C GLY A 20 4.29 19.41 -0.14
N THR A 21 2.97 19.64 -0.21
CA THR A 21 2.04 19.34 0.90
C THR A 21 1.27 18.04 0.74
N MET A 22 1.11 17.57 -0.50
CA MET A 22 0.38 16.35 -0.85
C MET A 22 1.27 15.42 -1.67
N ALA A 23 1.02 14.13 -1.59
CA ALA A 23 1.66 13.13 -2.45
C ALA A 23 0.69 11.99 -2.74
N TYR A 24 0.96 11.24 -3.79
CA TYR A 24 0.23 10.00 -4.07
C TYR A 24 1.18 8.93 -4.56
N THR A 25 0.86 7.69 -4.24
CA THR A 25 1.61 6.51 -4.63
C THR A 25 0.66 5.45 -5.12
N TYR A 26 1.00 4.77 -6.21
CA TYR A 26 0.25 3.61 -6.65
C TYR A 26 1.18 2.53 -7.16
N GLY A 27 0.69 1.30 -7.16
CA GLY A 27 1.41 0.16 -7.67
C GLY A 27 0.64 -1.13 -7.52
N LYS A 28 1.22 -2.23 -8.01
CA LYS A 28 0.64 -3.56 -7.85
C LYS A 28 0.94 -4.14 -6.48
N TYR A 29 -0.01 -4.89 -5.95
CA TYR A 29 0.21 -5.74 -4.78
C TYR A 29 -0.12 -7.20 -5.11
N GLU A 30 0.54 -8.10 -4.41
CA GLU A 30 0.24 -9.52 -4.37
C GLU A 30 0.05 -9.95 -2.91
N TRP A 31 -1.13 -10.47 -2.61
CA TRP A 31 -1.53 -10.92 -1.29
C TRP A 31 -1.62 -12.44 -1.30
N GLN A 32 -0.83 -13.08 -0.45
CA GLN A 32 -0.77 -14.51 -0.28
C GLN A 32 -1.39 -14.90 1.06
N VAL A 33 -2.31 -15.86 1.05
CA VAL A 33 -2.87 -16.45 2.27
C VAL A 33 -2.68 -17.96 2.22
N THR A 34 -2.08 -18.51 3.27
CA THR A 34 -1.97 -19.96 3.46
C THR A 34 -3.00 -20.43 4.48
N ASP A 35 -3.88 -21.34 4.07
CA ASP A 35 -4.89 -21.94 4.96
C ASP A 35 -4.28 -22.98 5.91
N SER A 36 -5.12 -23.58 6.77
CA SER A 36 -4.68 -24.61 7.72
C SER A 36 -4.31 -25.95 7.07
N ALA A 37 -4.71 -26.18 5.82
CA ALA A 37 -4.34 -27.36 5.03
C ALA A 37 -3.05 -27.14 4.22
N GLY A 38 -2.47 -25.94 4.25
CA GLY A 38 -1.27 -25.56 3.50
C GLY A 38 -1.55 -25.06 2.09
N THR A 39 -2.82 -24.92 1.69
CA THR A 39 -3.18 -24.38 0.38
C THR A 39 -2.87 -22.89 0.32
N VAL A 40 -2.20 -22.48 -0.74
CA VAL A 40 -1.85 -21.08 -0.99
C VAL A 40 -2.86 -20.45 -1.94
N SER A 41 -3.51 -19.38 -1.49
CA SER A 41 -4.32 -18.50 -2.34
C SER A 41 -3.59 -17.18 -2.58
N ILE A 42 -3.60 -16.72 -3.84
CA ILE A 42 -2.96 -15.47 -4.26
C ILE A 42 -4.03 -14.53 -4.82
N SER A 43 -4.09 -13.32 -4.26
CA SER A 43 -4.91 -12.22 -4.74
C SER A 43 -4.01 -11.09 -5.26
N LYS A 44 -4.33 -10.52 -6.41
CA LYS A 44 -3.57 -9.42 -7.02
C LYS A 44 -4.46 -8.21 -7.19
N GLY A 45 -3.87 -7.02 -7.10
CA GLY A 45 -4.61 -5.78 -7.31
C GLY A 45 -3.69 -4.58 -7.47
N ILE A 46 -4.30 -3.41 -7.46
CA ILE A 46 -3.62 -2.11 -7.44
C ILE A 46 -3.92 -1.46 -6.10
N PHE A 47 -2.91 -0.87 -5.47
CA PHE A 47 -3.09 0.06 -4.36
C PHE A 47 -2.95 1.49 -4.86
N HIS A 48 -3.63 2.44 -4.21
CA HIS A 48 -3.49 3.86 -4.49
C HIS A 48 -3.65 4.63 -3.18
N THR A 49 -2.55 5.15 -2.66
CA THR A 49 -2.54 5.83 -1.38
C THR A 49 -2.28 7.32 -1.57
N VAL A 50 -3.13 8.15 -0.96
CA VAL A 50 -2.96 9.60 -0.92
C VAL A 50 -2.37 10.00 0.43
N TRP A 51 -1.36 10.86 0.39
CA TRP A 51 -0.58 11.29 1.54
C TRP A 51 -0.69 12.79 1.75
N LYS A 52 -0.67 13.20 3.01
CA LYS A 52 -0.58 14.60 3.42
C LYS A 52 0.59 14.81 4.37
N LYS A 53 1.40 15.83 4.08
CA LYS A 53 2.47 16.28 4.97
C LYS A 53 1.87 17.02 6.16
N GLN A 54 2.30 16.63 7.35
CA GLN A 54 1.85 17.18 8.62
C GLN A 54 2.68 18.42 8.99
N ALA A 55 2.21 19.19 9.97
CA ALA A 55 2.90 20.40 10.44
C ALA A 55 4.30 20.11 11.01
N ASP A 56 4.52 18.89 11.55
CA ASP A 56 5.83 18.42 12.03
C ASP A 56 6.73 17.88 10.91
N GLY A 57 6.29 17.94 9.65
CA GLY A 57 7.01 17.47 8.47
C GLY A 57 6.87 15.98 8.17
N SER A 58 6.19 15.20 9.04
CA SER A 58 5.91 13.78 8.78
C SER A 58 4.85 13.60 7.69
N TRP A 59 4.86 12.46 7.00
CA TRP A 59 3.81 12.09 6.05
C TRP A 59 2.83 11.12 6.69
N LYS A 60 1.53 11.33 6.44
CA LYS A 60 0.47 10.40 6.84
C LYS A 60 -0.43 10.10 5.65
N TYR A 61 -0.82 8.84 5.48
CA TYR A 61 -1.86 8.51 4.53
C TYR A 61 -3.19 9.10 5.02
N VAL A 62 -3.98 9.60 4.08
CA VAL A 62 -5.30 10.19 4.35
C VAL A 62 -6.40 9.49 3.57
N TRP A 63 -6.04 8.69 2.55
CA TRP A 63 -6.95 7.88 1.74
C TRP A 63 -6.20 6.70 1.12
N ASP A 64 -6.89 5.55 0.99
CA ASP A 64 -6.46 4.32 0.28
C ASP A 64 -7.69 3.61 -0.30
#